data_AF-A0A2M7B9P2-F1
#
_entry.id   AF-A0A2M7B9P2-F1
#
_cell.length_a   1.000
_cell.length_b   1.000
_cell.length_c   1.000
_cell.angle_alpha   90.00
_cell.angle_beta   90.00
_cell.angle_gamma   90.00
#
_symmetry.space_group_name_H-M   'P 1'
#
loop_
_entity.id
_entity.type
_entity.pdbx_description
1 polymer ?
#
loop_
_entity_poly.entity_id
_entity_poly.type
_entity_poly.pdbx_seq_one_letter_code
_entity_poly.pdbx_strand_id
1 'polypeptide(L)'
;MVNEGLIKFVVLLFIAIVVLGFFGISLKAVFQKQAVQENLSFVWQTTQYTWNRYLAVPAQYVWNIFYNLLWRSFVENAERLKRGELPNFIEGQPKLPQ
;
A
#
# COMPACT_ATOMS: atom_id res chain seq x y z
N MET A 1 -13.39 -6.56 6.72
CA MET A 1 -14.41 -6.66 5.66
C MET A 1 -13.69 -6.44 4.35
N VAL A 2 -13.50 -7.48 3.53
CA VAL A 2 -13.00 -7.26 2.17
C VAL A 2 -14.14 -6.56 1.43
N ASN A 3 -13.87 -5.36 0.89
CA ASN A 3 -14.89 -4.54 0.24
C ASN A 3 -15.56 -5.38 -0.85
N GLU A 4 -16.87 -5.62 -0.75
CA GLU A 4 -17.62 -6.43 -1.72
C GLU A 4 -17.41 -5.96 -3.17
N GLY A 5 -17.18 -4.65 -3.37
CA GLY A 5 -16.82 -4.08 -4.67
C GLY A 5 -15.46 -4.56 -5.21
N LEU A 6 -14.46 -4.74 -4.35
CA LEU A 6 -13.13 -5.20 -4.76
C LEU A 6 -13.17 -6.68 -5.16
N ILE A 7 -13.91 -7.51 -4.43
CA ILE A 7 -14.11 -8.93 -4.80
C ILE A 7 -14.84 -9.04 -6.13
N LYS A 8 -15.93 -8.29 -6.32
CA LYS A 8 -16.69 -8.27 -7.58
C LYS A 8 -15.82 -7.83 -8.75
N PHE A 9 -14.98 -6.81 -8.56
CA PHE A 9 -14.05 -6.34 -9.59
C PHE A 9 -13.02 -7.41 -9.96
N VAL A 10 -12.41 -8.08 -8.99
CA VAL A 10 -11.42 -9.15 -9.24
C VAL A 10 -12.06 -10.33 -9.98
N VAL A 11 -13.27 -10.74 -9.57
CA VAL A 11 -14.02 -11.81 -10.26
C VAL A 11 -14.34 -11.42 -11.70
N LEU A 12 -14.76 -10.18 -11.94
CA LEU A 12 -15.05 -9.66 -13.28
C LEU A 12 -13.79 -9.62 -14.15
N LEU A 13 -12.66 -9.21 -13.59
CA LEU A 13 -11.37 -9.19 -14.27
C LEU A 13 -10.93 -10.61 -14.66
N PHE A 14 -11.13 -11.58 -13.77
CA PHE A 14 -10.87 -13.00 -14.07
C PHE A 14 -11.75 -13.54 -15.19
N ILE A 15 -13.05 -13.26 -15.15
CA ILE A 15 -14.00 -13.63 -16.23
C ILE A 15 -13.57 -12.99 -17.56
N ALA A 16 -13.19 -11.72 -17.56
CA ALA A 16 -12.71 -11.04 -18.76
C ALA A 16 -11.46 -11.69 -19.35
N ILE A 17 -10.49 -12.09 -18.52
CA ILE A 17 -9.29 -12.82 -18.95
C ILE A 17 -9.67 -14.17 -19.60
N VAL A 18 -10.58 -14.93 -18.98
CA VAL A 18 -11.05 -16.22 -19.51
C VAL A 18 -11.76 -16.03 -20.85
N VAL A 19 -12.64 -15.03 -20.95
CA VAL A 19 -13.36 -14.70 -22.19
C VAL A 19 -12.39 -14.30 -23.31
N LEU A 20 -11.40 -13.45 -23.02
CA LEU A 20 -10.35 -13.09 -24.00
C LEU A 20 -9.55 -14.31 -24.45
N GLY A 21 -9.20 -15.21 -23.53
CA GLY A 21 -8.55 -16.47 -23.84
C GLY A 21 -9.41 -17.40 -24.73
N PHE A 22 -10.72 -17.45 -24.48
CA PHE A 22 -11.68 -18.20 -25.30
C PHE A 22 -11.74 -17.69 -26.75
N PHE A 23 -11.63 -16.37 -26.96
CA PHE A 23 -11.52 -15.76 -28.29
C PHE A 23 -10.12 -15.91 -28.94
N GLY A 24 -9.21 -16.67 -28.33
CA GLY A 24 -7.84 -16.87 -28.84
C GLY A 24 -6.92 -15.67 -28.65
N ILE A 25 -7.34 -14.66 -27.87
CA ILE A 25 -6.53 -13.47 -27.59
C ILE A 25 -5.54 -13.82 -26.48
N SER A 26 -4.28 -14.02 -26.87
CA SER A 26 -3.19 -14.18 -25.90
C SER A 26 -2.81 -12.83 -25.28
N LEU A 27 -3.10 -12.66 -23.99
CA LEU A 27 -2.67 -11.47 -23.22
C LEU A 27 -1.16 -11.28 -23.30
N LYS A 28 -0.38 -12.37 -23.26
CA LYS A 28 1.07 -12.32 -23.44
C LYS A 28 1.43 -11.70 -24.79
N ALA A 29 0.78 -12.12 -25.88
CA ALA A 29 1.02 -11.56 -27.20
C ALA A 29 0.60 -10.08 -27.27
N VAL A 30 -0.48 -9.69 -26.60
CA VAL A 30 -0.91 -8.28 -26.51
C VAL A 30 0.14 -7.43 -25.80
N PHE A 31 0.64 -7.86 -24.64
CA PHE A 31 1.70 -7.16 -23.90
C PHE A 31 3.06 -7.19 -24.60
N GLN A 32 3.27 -8.08 -25.56
CA GLN A 32 4.47 -8.13 -26.39
C GLN A 32 4.38 -7.22 -27.63
N LYS A 33 3.21 -6.65 -27.94
CA LYS A 33 3.11 -5.68 -29.03
C LYS A 33 3.90 -4.43 -28.67
N GLN A 34 4.76 -3.99 -29.60
CA GLN A 34 5.59 -2.80 -29.43
C GLN A 34 4.77 -1.57 -28.98
N ALA A 35 3.63 -1.30 -29.63
CA ALA A 35 2.75 -0.20 -29.26
C ALA A 35 2.22 -0.28 -27.81
N VAL A 36 1.95 -1.48 -27.29
CA VAL A 36 1.49 -1.65 -25.91
C VAL A 36 2.65 -1.42 -24.94
N GLN A 37 3.83 -1.95 -25.25
CA GLN A 37 5.02 -1.75 -24.43
C GLN A 37 5.46 -0.28 -24.37
N GLU A 38 5.44 0.42 -25.50
CA GLU A 38 5.77 1.85 -25.58
C GLU A 38 4.80 2.69 -24.76
N ASN A 39 3.49 2.45 -24.86
CA ASN A 39 2.49 3.15 -24.06
C ASN A 39 2.62 2.87 -22.57
N LEU A 40 2.79 1.60 -22.17
CA LEU A 40 3.00 1.23 -20.78
C LEU A 40 4.30 1.83 -20.23
N SER A 41 5.37 1.82 -21.01
CA SER A 41 6.65 2.41 -20.65
C SER A 41 6.51 3.93 -20.49
N PHE A 42 5.82 4.62 -21.40
CA PHE A 42 5.57 6.05 -21.30
C PHE A 42 4.78 6.42 -20.03
N VAL A 43 3.68 5.70 -19.75
CA VAL A 43 2.88 5.92 -18.54
C VAL A 43 3.69 5.63 -17.29
N TRP A 44 4.46 4.53 -17.28
CA TRP A 44 5.31 4.17 -16.15
C TRP A 44 6.39 5.21 -15.89
N GLN A 45 7.11 5.65 -16.93
CA GLN A 45 8.14 6.69 -16.83
C GLN A 45 7.54 8.02 -16.37
N THR A 46 6.39 8.41 -16.89
CA THR A 46 5.67 9.64 -16.47
C THR A 46 5.26 9.55 -15.00
N THR A 47 4.75 8.38 -14.58
CA THR A 47 4.36 8.13 -13.20
C THR A 47 5.56 8.18 -12.27
N GLN A 48 6.66 7.50 -12.63
CA GLN A 48 7.91 7.53 -11.87
C GLN A 48 8.49 8.95 -11.79
N TYR A 49 8.51 9.68 -12.90
CA TYR A 49 8.95 11.07 -12.94
C TYR A 49 8.10 11.93 -12.01
N THR A 50 6.79 11.83 -12.12
CA THR A 50 5.86 12.61 -11.29
C THR A 50 6.01 12.28 -9.81
N TRP A 51 6.11 10.98 -9.49
CA TRP A 51 6.34 10.52 -8.13
C TRP A 51 7.65 11.09 -7.59
N ASN A 52 8.77 10.84 -8.25
CA ASN A 52 10.09 11.24 -7.78
C ASN A 52 10.25 12.77 -7.73
N ARG A 53 9.63 13.50 -8.66
CA ARG A 53 9.80 14.96 -8.77
C ARG A 53 8.89 15.74 -7.83
N TYR A 54 7.65 15.27 -7.62
CA TYR A 54 6.62 16.06 -6.93
C TYR A 54 6.07 15.40 -5.67
N LEU A 55 5.94 14.07 -5.64
CA LEU A 55 5.20 13.39 -4.58
C LEU A 55 6.09 12.72 -3.53
N ALA A 56 7.30 12.32 -3.90
CA ALA A 56 8.19 11.56 -3.03
C ALA A 56 8.58 12.35 -1.76
N VAL A 57 8.98 13.62 -1.93
CA VAL A 57 9.37 14.49 -0.80
C VAL A 57 8.21 14.74 0.17
N PRO A 58 7.02 15.21 -0.27
CA PRO A 58 5.90 15.40 0.66
C PRO A 58 5.40 14.08 1.26
N ALA A 59 5.40 12.98 0.49
CA ALA A 59 5.02 11.67 1.01
C ALA A 59 5.98 11.21 2.12
N GLN A 60 7.29 11.39 1.93
CA GLN A 60 8.30 11.09 2.96
C GLN A 60 8.12 11.97 4.20
N TYR A 61 7.83 13.26 4.03
CA TYR A 61 7.59 14.15 5.15
C TYR A 61 6.38 13.71 5.99
N VAL A 62 5.25 13.44 5.34
CA VAL A 62 4.03 12.95 5.99
C VAL A 62 4.28 11.59 6.65
N TRP A 63 4.99 10.69 5.97
CA TRP A 63 5.35 9.39 6.51
C TRP A 63 6.22 9.51 7.77
N ASN A 64 7.22 10.40 7.77
CA ASN A 64 8.08 10.61 8.92
C ASN A 64 7.31 11.14 10.13
N ILE A 65 6.36 12.06 9.92
CA ILE A 65 5.48 12.56 10.98
C ILE A 65 4.62 11.42 11.53
N PHE A 66 3.92 10.70 10.65
CA PHE A 66 3.08 9.58 11.04
C PHE A 66 3.88 8.50 11.80
N TYR A 67 5.05 8.15 11.28
CA TYR A 67 5.92 7.14 11.86
C TYR A 67 6.38 7.55 13.25
N ASN A 68 6.86 8.79 13.41
CA ASN A 68 7.41 9.25 14.69
C ASN A 68 6.33 9.48 15.76
N LEU A 69 5.16 10.00 15.38
CA LEU A 69 4.11 10.33 16.35
C LEU A 69 3.24 9.13 16.74
N LEU A 70 2.92 8.28 15.77
CA LEU A 70 1.93 7.22 15.97
C LEU A 70 2.59 5.86 15.92
N TRP A 71 3.26 5.54 14.82
CA TRP A 71 3.69 4.18 14.55
C TRP A 71 4.78 3.69 15.52
N ARG A 72 5.81 4.50 15.74
CA ARG A 72 6.93 4.17 16.63
C ARG A 72 6.43 3.93 18.06
N SER A 73 5.68 4.88 18.61
CA SER A 73 5.13 4.77 19.96
C SER A 73 4.16 3.58 20.09
N PHE A 74 3.38 3.28 19.05
CA PHE A 74 2.53 2.10 19.03
C PHE A 74 3.34 0.79 19.10
N VAL A 75 4.35 0.63 18.23
CA VAL A 75 5.18 -0.57 18.16
C VAL A 75 5.97 -0.76 19.46
N GLU A 76 6.60 0.29 19.98
CA GLU A 76 7.33 0.23 21.25
C GLU A 76 6.45 -0.23 22.41
N ASN A 77 5.21 0.26 22.49
CA ASN A 77 4.28 -0.17 23.54
C ASN A 77 3.75 -1.58 23.32
N ALA A 78 3.51 -1.99 22.07
CA ALA A 78 3.13 -3.36 21.76
C ALA A 78 4.23 -4.36 22.16
N GLU A 79 5.49 -4.01 21.93
CA GLU A 79 6.63 -4.81 22.37
C GLU A 79 6.77 -4.86 23.90
N ARG A 80 6.59 -3.73 24.59
CA ARG A 80 6.58 -3.67 26.07
C ARG A 80 5.51 -4.60 26.65
N LEU A 81 4.28 -4.54 26.13
CA LEU A 81 3.19 -5.42 26.56
C LEU A 81 3.49 -6.90 26.30
N LYS A 82 4.09 -7.22 25.15
CA LYS A 82 4.54 -8.59 24.84
C LYS A 82 5.58 -9.10 25.84
N ARG A 83 6.43 -8.21 26.37
CA ARG A 83 7.44 -8.51 27.41
C ARG A 83 6.88 -8.47 28.84
N GLY A 84 5.60 -8.16 29.03
CA GLY A 84 4.98 -8.01 30.35
C GLY A 84 5.29 -6.68 31.05
N GLU A 85 5.89 -5.72 30.33
CA GLU A 85 6.17 -4.37 30.81
C GLU A 85 4.95 -3.47 30.60
N LEU A 86 4.72 -2.53 31.53
CA LEU A 86 3.66 -1.54 31.35
C LEU A 86 4.01 -0.58 30.20
N PRO A 87 3.01 -0.11 29.43
CA PRO A 87 3.22 0.91 28.40
C PRO A 87 3.81 2.21 28.97
N ASN A 88 4.64 2.89 28.18
CA ASN A 88 5.36 4.10 28.60
C ASN A 88 4.44 5.28 28.94
N PHE A 89 3.23 5.34 28.38
CA PHE A 89 2.24 6.38 28.70
C PHE A 89 1.57 6.19 30.07
N ILE A 90 1.75 5.05 30.75
CA ILE A 90 1.27 4.82 32.12
C ILE A 90 2.35 5.18 33.16
N GLU A 91 3.62 5.16 32.78
CA GLU A 91 4.77 5.41 33.66
C GLU A 91 4.87 6.87 34.11
N GLY A 92 4.32 7.81 33.33
CA GLY A 92 4.27 9.24 33.63
C GLY A 92 2.97 9.73 34.26
N GLN A 93 1.98 8.87 34.51
CA GLN A 93 0.76 9.29 35.19
C GLN A 93 0.96 9.33 36.71
N PRO A 94 0.46 10.37 37.41
CA PRO A 94 0.56 10.43 38.87
C PRO A 94 -0.09 9.19 39.46
N LYS A 95 0.68 8.43 40.24
CA LYS A 95 0.16 7.27 40.95
C LYS A 95 -0.95 7.75 41.87
N LEU A 96 -2.15 7.19 41.71
CA LEU A 96 -3.28 7.48 42.57
C LEU A 96 -2.86 7.17 44.03
N PRO A 97 -3.13 8.07 44.98
CA PRO A 97 -2.82 7.82 46.39
C PRO A 97 -3.53 6.53 46.83
N GLN A 98 -2.77 5.63 47.44
CA GLN A 98 -3.31 4.43 48.10
C GLN A 98 -3.96 4.82 49.42
#